data_AF-A0A970END6-F1
#
_entry.id   AF-A0A970END6-F1
#
_cell.length_a   1.000
_cell.length_b   1.000
_cell.length_c   1.000
_cell.angle_alpha   90.00
_cell.angle_beta   90.00
_cell.angle_gamma   90.00
#
_symmetry.space_group_name_H-M   'P 1'
#
loop_
_entity.id
_entity.type
_entity.pdbx_description
1 polymer ?
#
loop_
_entity_poly.entity_id
_entity_poly.type
_entity_poly.pdbx_seq_one_letter_code
_entity_poly.pdbx_strand_id
1 'polypeptide(L)'
;MPGLIDAHGHAGVYEEALGWEGADGNEAVDPITPQLRAVDALNPHEEGIKEALAAGVTTMCVLPGSANVIGGQGVIIHTHGNTVDEMVIGEGGMKVAFGENPKRVYSNQKKSPSTRMATAALLREQLAKAKDYLAKHKKGETDPDKAPDRDLKLEALARVLKGEIPLRAHAHRADDIMTALRIADEFGVDIIIEHCTEGHKIAAELGRRGAMAVVGPTMTRRSKVEVRERSYTTLKTLWEQGVEIAITMDHPVIHVQYLTVSTALAVKAGLPREEALKAITINPARILGIADRYGSL
;
A
#
# COMPACT_ATOMS: atom_id res chain seq x y z
N MET A 1 11.86 10.00 -21.42
CA MET A 1 10.85 9.87 -20.34
C MET A 1 11.60 9.65 -19.04
N PRO A 2 11.08 10.12 -17.89
CA PRO A 2 11.65 9.76 -16.58
C PRO A 2 11.55 8.24 -16.37
N GLY A 3 12.32 7.71 -15.41
CA GLY A 3 12.19 6.32 -14.98
C GLY A 3 10.79 6.02 -14.45
N LEU A 4 10.31 4.80 -14.67
CA LEU A 4 8.99 4.37 -14.24
C LEU A 4 8.97 4.05 -12.75
N ILE A 5 7.81 4.24 -12.13
CA ILE A 5 7.61 4.03 -10.69
C ILE A 5 6.42 3.10 -10.47
N ASP A 6 6.63 2.00 -9.75
CA ASP A 6 5.55 1.19 -9.18
C ASP A 6 5.32 1.58 -7.71
N ALA A 7 4.16 2.19 -7.41
CA ALA A 7 3.84 2.67 -6.08
C ALA A 7 3.39 1.57 -5.10
N HIS A 8 3.25 0.33 -5.56
CA HIS A 8 2.97 -0.81 -4.69
C HIS A 8 3.53 -2.09 -5.31
N GLY A 9 4.38 -2.79 -4.58
CA GLY A 9 4.72 -4.16 -4.93
C GLY A 9 5.35 -4.87 -3.75
N HIS A 10 5.82 -6.08 -4.04
CA HIS A 10 6.45 -6.94 -3.05
C HIS A 10 7.77 -7.54 -3.54
N ALA A 11 8.37 -6.98 -4.59
CA ALA A 11 9.70 -7.37 -5.03
C ALA A 11 10.70 -7.18 -3.89
N GLY A 12 11.56 -8.16 -3.69
CA GLY A 12 12.52 -8.31 -2.60
C GLY A 12 11.98 -9.09 -1.40
N VAL A 13 10.66 -9.05 -1.13
CA VAL A 13 10.03 -9.76 0.02
C VAL A 13 9.13 -10.91 -0.42
N TYR A 14 8.92 -11.06 -1.73
CA TYR A 14 8.29 -12.19 -2.38
C TYR A 14 9.15 -12.59 -3.57
N GLU A 15 10.15 -13.42 -3.30
CA GLU A 15 11.19 -13.72 -4.28
C GLU A 15 10.70 -14.57 -5.45
N GLU A 16 11.07 -14.12 -6.64
CA GLU A 16 10.80 -14.86 -7.85
C GLU A 16 11.52 -16.19 -7.93
N ALA A 17 10.85 -17.15 -8.57
CA ALA A 17 11.28 -18.54 -8.69
C ALA A 17 11.49 -19.28 -7.35
N LEU A 18 11.10 -18.68 -6.23
CA LEU A 18 11.11 -19.30 -4.91
C LEU A 18 9.69 -19.60 -4.41
N GLY A 19 9.60 -20.56 -3.50
CA GLY A 19 8.36 -20.98 -2.86
C GLY A 19 8.16 -20.24 -1.54
N TRP A 20 8.03 -21.03 -0.47
CA TRP A 20 7.90 -20.49 0.89
C TRP A 20 9.19 -19.81 1.37
N GLU A 21 10.33 -20.23 0.83
CA GLU A 21 11.67 -19.78 1.23
C GLU A 21 11.94 -18.30 0.96
N GLY A 22 11.26 -17.72 -0.02
CA GLY A 22 11.35 -16.29 -0.36
C GLY A 22 10.07 -15.52 -0.06
N ALA A 23 9.18 -16.06 0.78
CA ALA A 23 7.81 -15.59 0.98
C ALA A 23 7.63 -14.72 2.23
N ASP A 24 8.53 -13.76 2.48
CA ASP A 24 8.61 -12.96 3.70
C ASP A 24 7.63 -11.76 3.75
N GLY A 25 6.83 -11.56 2.70
CA GLY A 25 5.92 -10.41 2.61
C GLY A 25 4.69 -10.44 3.53
N ASN A 26 4.39 -11.53 4.27
CA ASN A 26 3.28 -11.56 5.23
C ASN A 26 3.61 -12.35 6.51
N GLU A 27 3.77 -11.65 7.64
CA GLU A 27 3.84 -12.26 8.97
C GLU A 27 2.44 -12.64 9.48
N ALA A 28 1.88 -13.72 8.92
CA ALA A 28 0.48 -14.08 9.06
C ALA A 28 0.11 -14.78 10.40
N VAL A 29 0.89 -14.61 11.48
CA VAL A 29 0.62 -15.23 12.79
C VAL A 29 -0.09 -14.30 13.79
N ASP A 30 0.00 -12.98 13.56
CA ASP A 30 -0.60 -11.90 14.34
C ASP A 30 -1.29 -10.89 13.39
N PRO A 31 -2.58 -10.54 13.57
CA PRO A 31 -3.26 -9.53 12.75
C PRO A 31 -2.72 -8.11 12.87
N ILE A 32 -1.90 -7.81 13.87
CA ILE A 32 -1.45 -6.47 14.22
C ILE A 32 0.08 -6.44 14.34
N THR A 33 0.76 -6.15 13.23
CA THR A 33 2.23 -6.13 13.14
C THR A 33 2.81 -4.79 12.65
N PRO A 34 2.39 -3.63 13.17
CA PRO A 34 2.87 -2.31 12.71
C PRO A 34 4.39 -2.12 12.85
N GLN A 35 5.02 -2.80 13.80
CA GLN A 35 6.45 -2.68 14.10
C GLN A 35 7.35 -3.31 13.03
N LEU A 36 6.82 -4.21 12.18
CA LEU A 36 7.59 -4.87 11.13
C LEU A 36 7.87 -3.91 9.98
N ARG A 37 8.94 -4.15 9.23
CA ARG A 37 9.39 -3.29 8.14
C ARG A 37 9.79 -4.14 6.94
N ALA A 38 9.30 -3.80 5.75
CA ALA A 38 9.65 -4.50 4.53
C ALA A 38 11.17 -4.46 4.24
N VAL A 39 11.85 -3.38 4.66
CA VAL A 39 13.30 -3.21 4.51
C VAL A 39 14.10 -4.33 5.19
N ASP A 40 13.58 -4.93 6.26
CA ASP A 40 14.29 -5.94 7.05
C ASP A 40 14.31 -7.33 6.37
N ALA A 41 13.48 -7.53 5.33
CA ALA A 41 13.38 -8.79 4.59
C ALA A 41 13.65 -8.62 3.08
N LEU A 42 14.00 -7.42 2.64
CA LEU A 42 14.19 -7.11 1.23
C LEU A 42 15.48 -7.76 0.71
N ASN A 43 15.38 -8.69 -0.23
CA ASN A 43 16.54 -9.22 -0.95
C ASN A 43 16.91 -8.30 -2.14
N PRO A 44 18.05 -7.57 -2.09
CA PRO A 44 18.46 -6.66 -3.18
C PRO A 44 18.84 -7.41 -4.47
N HIS A 45 19.11 -8.71 -4.38
CA HIS A 45 19.55 -9.55 -5.49
C HIS A 45 18.44 -10.41 -6.11
N GLU A 46 17.20 -10.24 -5.65
CA GLU A 46 16.04 -10.89 -6.24
C GLU A 46 15.92 -10.57 -7.74
N GLU A 47 15.50 -11.57 -8.53
CA GLU A 47 15.37 -11.43 -9.98
C GLU A 47 14.33 -10.37 -10.39
N GLY A 48 13.19 -10.28 -9.67
CA GLY A 48 12.13 -9.32 -9.95
C GLY A 48 12.60 -7.87 -9.91
N ILE A 49 13.57 -7.52 -9.06
CA ILE A 49 14.17 -6.19 -8.98
C ILE A 49 15.05 -5.90 -10.21
N LYS A 50 15.84 -6.89 -10.66
CA LYS A 50 16.67 -6.75 -11.87
C LYS A 50 15.80 -6.61 -13.11
N GLU A 51 14.76 -7.43 -13.23
CA GLU A 51 13.81 -7.36 -14.33
C GLU A 51 13.03 -6.03 -14.32
N ALA A 52 12.71 -5.49 -13.14
CA ALA A 52 12.13 -4.14 -13.01
C ALA A 52 13.03 -3.09 -13.65
N LEU A 53 14.32 -3.07 -13.29
CA LEU A 53 15.29 -2.12 -13.83
C LEU A 53 15.45 -2.27 -15.34
N ALA A 54 15.55 -3.51 -15.84
CA ALA A 54 15.65 -3.80 -17.27
C ALA A 54 14.42 -3.32 -18.06
N ALA A 55 13.24 -3.32 -17.44
CA ALA A 55 11.99 -2.81 -18.00
C ALA A 55 11.81 -1.28 -17.84
N GLY A 56 12.79 -0.59 -17.25
CA GLY A 56 12.76 0.86 -17.02
C GLY A 56 12.01 1.29 -15.76
N VAL A 57 11.63 0.35 -14.88
CA VAL A 57 11.09 0.65 -13.54
C VAL A 57 12.28 0.88 -12.61
N THR A 58 12.55 2.13 -12.31
CA THR A 58 13.73 2.57 -11.54
C THR A 58 13.44 2.78 -10.05
N THR A 59 12.16 2.85 -9.69
CA THR A 59 11.70 3.10 -8.32
C THR A 59 10.51 2.23 -8.00
N MET A 60 10.51 1.63 -6.82
CA MET A 60 9.41 0.81 -6.32
C MET A 60 9.11 1.13 -4.86
N CYS A 61 7.84 1.08 -4.48
CA CYS A 61 7.45 1.03 -3.07
C CYS A 61 7.12 -0.41 -2.68
N VAL A 62 8.00 -1.01 -1.90
CA VAL A 62 7.85 -2.38 -1.39
C VAL A 62 7.09 -2.35 -0.08
N LEU A 63 5.96 -3.07 -0.02
CA LEU A 63 5.06 -3.10 1.13
C LEU A 63 4.93 -4.54 1.65
N PRO A 64 4.57 -4.73 2.93
CA PRO A 64 3.95 -5.98 3.36
C PRO A 64 2.71 -6.29 2.52
N GLY A 65 2.29 -7.56 2.51
CA GLY A 65 1.11 -8.03 1.78
C GLY A 65 -0.21 -7.60 2.44
N SER A 66 -1.25 -8.42 2.26
CA SER A 66 -2.62 -8.11 2.73
C SER A 66 -3.20 -9.19 3.65
N ALA A 67 -2.34 -10.02 4.24
CA ALA A 67 -2.78 -11.02 5.22
C ALA A 67 -3.25 -10.36 6.52
N ASN A 68 -2.55 -9.32 6.99
CA ASN A 68 -2.77 -8.74 8.32
C ASN A 68 -3.71 -7.54 8.25
N VAL A 69 -4.40 -7.22 9.36
CA VAL A 69 -5.17 -5.97 9.47
C VAL A 69 -4.21 -4.78 9.43
N ILE A 70 -3.11 -4.87 10.17
CA ILE A 70 -1.97 -3.95 10.12
C ILE A 70 -0.74 -4.80 9.81
N GLY A 71 -0.18 -4.65 8.61
CA GLY A 71 0.88 -5.51 8.07
C GLY A 71 2.31 -5.05 8.37
N GLY A 72 2.50 -3.76 8.66
CA GLY A 72 3.82 -3.18 8.92
C GLY A 72 4.15 -2.04 7.95
N GLN A 73 5.40 -1.61 7.98
CA GLN A 73 5.90 -0.44 7.27
C GLN A 73 6.51 -0.81 5.91
N GLY A 74 6.17 -0.05 4.88
CA GLY A 74 6.80 -0.16 3.56
C GLY A 74 8.07 0.67 3.43
N VAL A 75 8.79 0.44 2.34
CA VAL A 75 10.02 1.16 1.98
C VAL A 75 9.99 1.55 0.51
N ILE A 76 10.50 2.73 0.17
CA ILE A 76 10.69 3.16 -1.21
C ILE A 76 12.14 2.93 -1.56
N ILE A 77 12.37 2.24 -2.68
CA ILE A 77 13.70 1.86 -3.14
C ILE A 77 13.94 2.31 -4.57
N HIS A 78 15.21 2.53 -4.91
CA HIS A 78 15.70 2.34 -6.26
C HIS A 78 15.83 0.86 -6.57
N THR A 79 15.55 0.49 -7.82
CA THR A 79 15.72 -0.90 -8.30
C THR A 79 17.17 -1.23 -8.69
N HIS A 80 18.14 -0.50 -8.13
CA HIS A 80 19.56 -0.74 -8.31
C HIS A 80 20.30 -0.54 -6.98
N GLY A 81 21.29 -1.39 -6.72
CA GLY A 81 22.12 -1.37 -5.51
C GLY A 81 22.58 -2.78 -5.16
N ASN A 82 23.66 -2.90 -4.39
CA ASN A 82 24.13 -4.20 -3.89
C ASN A 82 23.63 -4.48 -2.48
N THR A 83 23.34 -3.43 -1.71
CA THR A 83 22.73 -3.55 -0.38
C THR A 83 21.40 -2.84 -0.35
N VAL A 84 20.51 -3.27 0.54
CA VAL A 84 19.23 -2.60 0.75
C VAL A 84 19.45 -1.14 1.13
N ASP A 85 20.44 -0.85 1.98
CA ASP A 85 20.76 0.52 2.42
C ASP A 85 21.15 1.46 1.26
N GLU A 86 21.81 0.95 0.22
CA GLU A 86 22.10 1.70 -1.00
C GLU A 86 20.84 1.99 -1.83
N MET A 87 19.84 1.10 -1.74
CA MET A 87 18.61 1.17 -2.52
C MET A 87 17.56 2.08 -1.88
N VAL A 88 17.50 2.19 -0.55
CA VAL A 88 16.46 2.96 0.15
C VAL A 88 16.53 4.44 -0.18
N ILE A 89 15.39 5.00 -0.59
CA ILE A 89 15.23 6.44 -0.84
C ILE A 89 14.10 7.09 -0.04
N GLY A 90 13.30 6.31 0.69
CA GLY A 90 12.21 6.84 1.48
C GLY A 90 11.36 5.77 2.15
N GLU A 91 10.31 6.21 2.83
CA GLU A 91 9.39 5.35 3.58
C GLU A 91 8.08 5.15 2.84
N GLY A 92 7.59 3.90 2.78
CA GLY A 92 6.46 3.53 1.93
C GLY A 92 5.08 3.69 2.57
N GLY A 93 5.01 4.00 3.86
CA GLY A 93 3.76 4.08 4.63
C GLY A 93 3.43 2.84 5.46
N MET A 94 2.34 2.91 6.23
CA MET A 94 1.85 1.81 7.08
C MET A 94 0.81 0.98 6.33
N LYS A 95 1.13 -0.27 5.98
CA LYS A 95 0.22 -1.18 5.29
C LYS A 95 -0.91 -1.65 6.20
N VAL A 96 -2.14 -1.45 5.76
CA VAL A 96 -3.35 -1.99 6.40
C VAL A 96 -4.22 -2.71 5.35
N ALA A 97 -5.03 -3.67 5.77
CA ALA A 97 -5.88 -4.42 4.85
C ALA A 97 -7.33 -4.58 5.32
N PHE A 98 -8.23 -4.50 4.35
CA PHE A 98 -9.67 -4.72 4.47
C PHE A 98 -10.11 -5.86 3.55
N GLY A 99 -11.41 -6.16 3.54
CA GLY A 99 -11.99 -7.14 2.62
C GLY A 99 -11.74 -8.59 3.00
N GLU A 100 -11.66 -9.47 2.00
CA GLU A 100 -11.62 -10.92 2.16
C GLU A 100 -10.30 -11.43 2.74
N ASN A 101 -9.16 -10.83 2.38
CA ASN A 101 -7.84 -11.36 2.71
C ASN A 101 -7.61 -11.51 4.22
N PRO A 102 -7.69 -10.44 5.04
CA PRO A 102 -7.43 -10.58 6.47
C PRO A 102 -8.42 -11.52 7.13
N LYS A 103 -9.71 -11.39 6.83
CA LYS A 103 -10.72 -12.25 7.47
C LYS A 103 -10.55 -13.73 7.10
N ARG A 104 -10.09 -14.05 5.89
CA ARG A 104 -9.86 -15.43 5.43
C ARG A 104 -8.63 -16.04 6.10
N VAL A 105 -7.53 -15.28 6.19
CA VAL A 105 -6.28 -15.75 6.80
C VAL A 105 -6.51 -16.14 8.26
N TYR A 106 -7.09 -15.25 9.06
CA TYR A 106 -7.25 -15.52 10.48
C TYR A 106 -8.43 -16.44 10.80
N SER A 107 -9.52 -16.43 10.02
CA SER A 107 -10.59 -17.42 10.20
C SER A 107 -10.10 -18.85 10.01
N ASN A 108 -9.21 -19.09 9.04
CA ASN A 108 -8.61 -20.41 8.81
C ASN A 108 -7.73 -20.87 9.97
N GLN A 109 -7.21 -19.92 10.76
CA GLN A 109 -6.46 -20.18 12.00
C GLN A 109 -7.35 -20.18 13.24
N LYS A 110 -8.68 -20.05 13.09
CA LYS A 110 -9.63 -19.89 14.21
C LYS A 110 -9.32 -18.69 15.11
N LYS A 111 -8.77 -17.61 14.53
CA LYS A 111 -8.44 -16.34 15.17
C LYS A 111 -9.29 -15.20 14.62
N SER A 112 -9.39 -14.11 15.37
CA SER A 112 -9.92 -12.84 14.86
C SER A 112 -8.88 -12.16 13.95
N PRO A 113 -9.28 -11.43 12.89
CA PRO A 113 -10.65 -11.22 12.42
C PRO A 113 -11.21 -12.37 11.56
N SER A 114 -12.52 -12.63 11.68
CA SER A 114 -13.30 -13.49 10.77
C SER A 114 -14.40 -12.73 10.02
N THR A 115 -14.52 -11.42 10.27
CA THR A 115 -15.53 -10.54 9.68
C THR A 115 -14.92 -9.19 9.32
N ARG A 116 -15.53 -8.46 8.38
CA ARG A 116 -15.14 -7.07 8.05
C ARG A 116 -15.26 -6.14 9.25
N MET A 117 -16.26 -6.36 10.09
CA MET A 117 -16.45 -5.59 11.33
C MET A 117 -15.28 -5.77 12.28
N ALA A 118 -14.80 -7.00 12.46
CA ALA A 118 -13.63 -7.28 13.29
C ALA A 118 -12.36 -6.65 12.71
N THR A 119 -12.14 -6.72 11.40
CA THR A 119 -11.03 -6.02 10.73
C THR A 119 -11.06 -4.51 11.01
N ALA A 120 -12.21 -3.86 10.83
CA ALA A 120 -12.36 -2.43 11.08
C ALA A 120 -12.19 -2.07 12.57
N ALA A 121 -12.73 -2.90 13.48
CA ALA A 121 -12.62 -2.68 14.92
C ALA A 121 -11.17 -2.80 15.40
N LEU A 122 -10.42 -3.79 14.91
CA LEU A 122 -9.02 -3.99 15.26
C LEU A 122 -8.15 -2.81 14.84
N LEU A 123 -8.30 -2.30 13.61
CA LEU A 123 -7.55 -1.11 13.18
C LEU A 123 -7.88 0.10 14.06
N ARG A 124 -9.18 0.36 14.29
CA ARG A 124 -9.65 1.46 15.13
C ARG A 124 -9.11 1.38 16.55
N GLU A 125 -9.13 0.19 17.16
CA GLU A 125 -8.61 -0.05 18.50
C GLU A 125 -7.12 0.30 18.60
N GLN A 126 -6.32 -0.10 17.61
CA GLN A 126 -4.88 0.16 17.63
C GLN A 126 -4.53 1.63 17.41
N LEU A 127 -5.25 2.32 16.52
CA LEU A 127 -5.11 3.77 16.36
C LEU A 127 -5.54 4.52 17.63
N ALA A 128 -6.60 4.08 18.32
CA ALA A 128 -7.00 4.65 19.61
C ALA A 128 -5.92 4.45 20.68
N LYS A 129 -5.36 3.24 20.80
CA LYS A 129 -4.24 2.95 21.71
C LYS A 129 -3.01 3.81 21.41
N ALA A 130 -2.66 3.98 20.13
CA ALA A 130 -1.54 4.83 19.72
C ALA A 130 -1.80 6.31 20.03
N LYS A 131 -3.04 6.78 19.94
CA LYS A 131 -3.43 8.13 20.33
C LYS A 131 -3.30 8.34 21.85
N ASP A 132 -3.75 7.37 22.64
CA ASP A 132 -3.57 7.39 24.09
C ASP A 132 -2.09 7.33 24.48
N TYR A 133 -1.30 6.55 23.75
CA TYR A 133 0.15 6.47 23.91
C TYR A 133 0.82 7.82 23.70
N LEU A 134 0.50 8.51 22.60
CA LEU A 134 0.99 9.86 22.33
C LEU A 134 0.59 10.87 23.42
N ALA A 135 -0.64 10.79 23.91
CA ALA A 135 -1.11 11.64 25.00
C ALA A 135 -0.34 11.40 26.31
N LYS A 136 0.02 10.16 26.62
CA LYS A 136 0.89 9.83 27.77
C LYS A 136 2.31 10.33 27.54
N HIS A 137 2.87 10.16 26.35
CA HIS A 137 4.21 10.64 26.03
C HIS A 137 4.34 12.16 26.25
N LYS A 138 3.34 12.93 25.80
CA LYS A 138 3.27 14.38 26.05
C LYS A 138 3.19 14.75 27.53
N LYS A 139 2.51 13.95 28.36
CA LYS A 139 2.50 14.15 29.81
C LYS A 139 3.86 13.82 30.43
N GLY A 140 4.50 12.76 29.93
CA GLY A 140 5.85 12.32 30.29
C GLY A 140 6.93 13.39 30.14
N GLU A 141 6.78 14.28 29.15
CA GLU A 141 7.69 15.43 28.96
C GLU A 141 7.71 16.40 30.16
N THR A 142 6.60 16.48 30.89
CA THR A 142 6.46 17.34 32.09
C THR A 142 6.58 16.58 33.41
N ASP A 143 6.30 15.28 33.40
CA ASP A 143 6.23 14.42 34.57
C ASP A 143 6.68 13.00 34.18
N PRO A 144 7.97 12.65 34.40
CA PRO A 144 8.54 11.37 33.98
C PRO A 144 7.76 10.15 34.48
N ASP A 145 7.10 10.22 35.64
CA ASP A 145 6.31 9.12 36.21
C ASP A 145 5.01 8.85 35.40
N LYS A 146 4.63 9.76 34.51
CA LYS A 146 3.47 9.63 33.60
C LYS A 146 3.86 9.22 32.17
N ALA A 147 5.16 9.07 31.89
CA ALA A 147 5.60 8.57 30.59
C ALA A 147 5.11 7.12 30.38
N PRO A 148 4.64 6.75 29.18
CA PRO A 148 4.30 5.38 28.91
C PRO A 148 5.58 4.54 28.78
N ASP A 149 5.49 3.26 29.12
CA ASP A 149 6.54 2.30 28.75
C ASP A 149 6.72 2.27 27.23
N ARG A 150 7.93 1.92 26.79
CA ARG A 150 8.22 1.81 25.36
C ARG A 150 7.43 0.67 24.72
N ASP A 151 6.70 0.95 23.64
CA ASP A 151 5.98 -0.04 22.86
C ASP A 151 6.21 0.19 21.36
N LEU A 152 6.95 -0.71 20.71
CA LEU A 152 7.32 -0.58 19.30
C LEU A 152 6.11 -0.59 18.35
N LYS A 153 5.01 -1.26 18.72
CA LYS A 153 3.79 -1.26 17.90
C LYS A 153 3.14 0.11 17.92
N LEU A 154 3.05 0.71 19.11
CA LEU A 154 2.44 2.02 19.30
C LEU A 154 3.36 3.14 18.80
N GLU A 155 4.68 3.01 18.92
CA GLU A 155 5.65 3.92 18.29
C GLU A 155 5.47 3.96 16.77
N ALA A 156 5.33 2.81 16.12
CA ALA A 156 5.13 2.76 14.66
C ALA A 156 3.80 3.37 14.22
N LEU A 157 2.70 3.11 14.95
CA LEU A 157 1.39 3.71 14.66
C LEU A 157 1.31 5.20 15.00
N ALA A 158 2.06 5.66 16.01
CA ALA A 158 2.15 7.06 16.37
C ALA A 158 2.66 7.92 15.20
N ARG A 159 3.53 7.38 14.35
CA ARG A 159 4.02 8.05 13.14
C ARG A 159 2.90 8.39 12.16
N VAL A 160 1.94 7.48 12.01
CA VAL A 160 0.73 7.71 11.19
C VAL A 160 -0.12 8.84 11.79
N LEU A 161 -0.34 8.81 13.11
CA LEU A 161 -1.11 9.86 13.81
C LEU A 161 -0.45 11.24 13.78
N LYS A 162 0.88 11.30 13.63
CA LYS A 162 1.65 12.53 13.48
C LYS A 162 1.71 13.03 12.03
N GLY A 163 1.19 12.28 11.06
CA GLY A 163 1.30 12.61 9.63
C GLY A 163 2.71 12.43 9.07
N GLU A 164 3.57 11.65 9.72
CA GLU A 164 4.93 11.36 9.22
C GLU A 164 4.89 10.37 8.05
N ILE A 165 3.96 9.41 8.10
CA ILE A 165 3.75 8.40 7.06
C ILE A 165 2.24 8.13 6.87
N PRO A 166 1.76 7.88 5.64
CA PRO A 166 0.34 7.62 5.39
C PRO A 166 -0.04 6.16 5.71
N LEU A 167 -1.33 5.92 5.89
CA LEU A 167 -1.90 4.57 5.77
C LEU A 167 -1.91 4.14 4.29
N ARG A 168 -1.48 2.90 4.01
CA ARG A 168 -1.55 2.25 2.69
C ARG A 168 -2.63 1.17 2.76
N ALA A 169 -3.85 1.48 2.36
CA ALA A 169 -5.02 0.66 2.64
C ALA A 169 -5.40 -0.26 1.49
N HIS A 170 -5.12 -1.56 1.63
CA HIS A 170 -5.64 -2.61 0.74
C HIS A 170 -7.16 -2.71 0.87
N ALA A 171 -7.88 -2.28 -0.17
CA ALA A 171 -9.33 -2.38 -0.24
C ALA A 171 -9.83 -2.58 -1.67
N HIS A 172 -10.63 -3.63 -1.87
CA HIS A 172 -11.20 -3.94 -3.19
C HIS A 172 -12.63 -3.43 -3.35
N ARG A 173 -13.55 -3.81 -2.46
CA ARG A 173 -14.97 -3.42 -2.56
C ARG A 173 -15.21 -1.98 -2.15
N ALA A 174 -16.26 -1.37 -2.70
CA ALA A 174 -16.62 0.01 -2.42
C ALA A 174 -16.90 0.25 -0.92
N ASP A 175 -17.55 -0.69 -0.23
CA ASP A 175 -17.82 -0.59 1.20
C ASP A 175 -16.56 -0.75 2.08
N ASP A 176 -15.61 -1.59 1.65
CA ASP A 176 -14.30 -1.73 2.30
C ASP A 176 -13.48 -0.42 2.13
N ILE A 177 -13.47 0.18 0.94
CA ILE A 177 -12.83 1.47 0.66
C ILE A 177 -13.44 2.59 1.53
N MET A 178 -14.77 2.70 1.56
CA MET A 178 -15.45 3.70 2.39
C MET A 178 -15.23 3.46 3.90
N THR A 179 -15.01 2.21 4.33
CA THR A 179 -14.67 1.91 5.72
C THR A 179 -13.27 2.41 6.06
N ALA A 180 -12.29 2.18 5.19
CA ALA A 180 -10.94 2.68 5.36
C ALA A 180 -10.92 4.21 5.46
N LEU A 181 -11.64 4.89 4.55
CA LEU A 181 -11.78 6.35 4.55
C LEU A 181 -12.46 6.89 5.82
N ARG A 182 -13.54 6.23 6.31
CA ARG A 182 -14.18 6.63 7.57
C ARG A 182 -13.24 6.53 8.77
N ILE A 183 -12.39 5.49 8.82
CA ILE A 183 -11.39 5.35 9.89
C ILE A 183 -10.32 6.44 9.75
N ALA A 184 -9.86 6.72 8.53
CA ALA A 184 -8.90 7.80 8.31
C ALA A 184 -9.45 9.16 8.79
N ASP A 185 -10.70 9.49 8.45
CA ASP A 185 -11.39 10.70 8.92
C ASP A 185 -11.51 10.73 10.46
N GLU A 186 -11.85 9.59 11.08
CA GLU A 186 -12.05 9.46 12.53
C GLU A 186 -10.78 9.81 13.34
N PHE A 187 -9.61 9.48 12.79
CA PHE A 187 -8.31 9.73 13.43
C PHE A 187 -7.55 10.92 12.84
N GLY A 188 -8.04 11.53 11.76
CA GLY A 188 -7.38 12.64 11.07
C GLY A 188 -6.03 12.24 10.47
N VAL A 189 -5.95 11.06 9.85
CA VAL A 189 -4.72 10.52 9.27
C VAL A 189 -4.78 10.45 7.75
N ASP A 190 -3.63 10.62 7.10
CA ASP A 190 -3.51 10.47 5.66
C ASP A 190 -3.67 9.00 5.22
N ILE A 191 -4.27 8.80 4.06
CA ILE A 191 -4.57 7.47 3.53
C ILE A 191 -4.47 7.41 2.01
N ILE A 192 -3.86 6.34 1.51
CA ILE A 192 -3.77 5.96 0.11
C ILE A 192 -4.54 4.65 -0.06
N ILE A 193 -5.36 4.55 -1.11
CA ILE A 193 -6.15 3.35 -1.38
C ILE A 193 -5.39 2.43 -2.34
N GLU A 194 -5.03 1.25 -1.87
CA GLU A 194 -4.42 0.22 -2.70
C GLU A 194 -5.50 -0.64 -3.38
N HIS A 195 -5.23 -0.98 -4.63
CA HIS A 195 -6.04 -1.77 -5.57
C HIS A 195 -7.32 -1.09 -6.05
N CYS A 196 -8.10 -0.49 -5.14
CA CYS A 196 -9.28 0.33 -5.43
C CYS A 196 -10.23 -0.28 -6.49
N THR A 197 -10.46 -1.59 -6.41
CA THR A 197 -11.05 -2.35 -7.53
C THR A 197 -12.48 -1.93 -7.88
N GLU A 198 -13.30 -1.67 -6.88
CA GLU A 198 -14.65 -1.11 -7.04
C GLU A 198 -14.69 0.41 -6.85
N GLY A 199 -13.55 1.10 -6.89
CA GLY A 199 -13.48 2.55 -6.78
C GLY A 199 -14.34 3.26 -7.81
N HIS A 200 -14.52 2.66 -9.00
CA HIS A 200 -15.42 3.18 -10.05
C HIS A 200 -16.88 3.35 -9.59
N LYS A 201 -17.35 2.59 -8.60
CA LYS A 201 -18.73 2.72 -8.05
C LYS A 201 -18.91 3.96 -7.17
N ILE A 202 -17.81 4.48 -6.63
CA ILE A 202 -17.77 5.58 -5.67
C ILE A 202 -16.80 6.69 -6.11
N ALA A 203 -16.48 6.76 -7.41
CA ALA A 203 -15.44 7.63 -7.93
C ALA A 203 -15.69 9.12 -7.63
N ALA A 204 -16.94 9.57 -7.69
CA ALA A 204 -17.30 10.94 -7.35
C ALA A 204 -17.02 11.28 -5.88
N GLU A 205 -17.24 10.34 -4.97
CA GLU A 205 -16.93 10.52 -3.55
C GLU A 205 -15.42 10.50 -3.30
N LEU A 206 -14.68 9.65 -4.00
CA LEU A 206 -13.21 9.63 -3.95
C LEU A 206 -12.61 10.95 -4.47
N GLY A 207 -13.14 11.46 -5.59
CA GLY A 207 -12.76 12.74 -6.15
C GLY A 207 -13.03 13.91 -5.21
N ARG A 208 -14.23 13.96 -4.60
CA ARG A 208 -14.61 14.98 -3.61
C ARG A 208 -13.68 15.01 -2.40
N ARG A 209 -13.13 13.85 -2.02
CA ARG A 209 -12.19 13.72 -0.89
C ARG A 209 -10.74 14.02 -1.26
N GLY A 210 -10.42 14.22 -2.54
CA GLY A 210 -9.03 14.31 -3.00
C GLY A 210 -8.26 13.02 -2.75
N ALA A 211 -8.93 11.86 -2.83
CA ALA A 211 -8.30 10.58 -2.56
C ALA A 211 -7.23 10.25 -3.61
N MET A 212 -6.21 9.50 -3.16
CA MET A 212 -5.19 8.90 -4.03
C MET A 212 -5.41 7.38 -4.11
N ALA A 213 -5.24 6.81 -5.30
CA ALA A 213 -5.46 5.38 -5.53
C ALA A 213 -4.36 4.74 -6.39
N VAL A 214 -3.79 3.65 -5.87
CA VAL A 214 -2.87 2.79 -6.62
C VAL A 214 -3.68 1.61 -7.16
N VAL A 215 -4.05 1.65 -8.45
CA VAL A 215 -5.02 0.73 -9.06
C VAL A 215 -4.29 -0.42 -9.76
N GLY A 216 -4.70 -1.64 -9.44
CA GLY A 216 -4.08 -2.86 -9.95
C GLY A 216 -4.06 -3.96 -8.89
N PRO A 217 -3.63 -5.18 -9.22
CA PRO A 217 -3.21 -5.65 -10.54
C PRO A 217 -4.44 -5.91 -11.44
N THR A 218 -4.41 -5.39 -12.67
CA THR A 218 -5.57 -5.47 -13.58
C THR A 218 -5.48 -6.63 -14.58
N MET A 219 -4.28 -6.92 -15.11
CA MET A 219 -4.01 -7.95 -16.14
C MET A 219 -4.00 -9.39 -15.59
N THR A 220 -4.91 -9.74 -14.69
CA THR A 220 -4.93 -11.07 -14.06
C THR A 220 -6.35 -11.54 -13.76
N ARG A 221 -6.51 -12.84 -13.48
CA ARG A 221 -7.82 -13.48 -13.26
C ARG A 221 -8.51 -12.91 -12.03
N ARG A 222 -9.85 -12.88 -12.07
CA ARG A 222 -10.69 -12.49 -10.92
C ARG A 222 -10.75 -13.65 -9.92
N SER A 223 -9.76 -13.71 -9.04
CA SER A 223 -9.54 -14.84 -8.12
C SER A 223 -10.46 -14.86 -6.89
N LYS A 224 -11.14 -13.75 -6.57
CA LYS A 224 -11.98 -13.56 -5.38
C LYS A 224 -13.29 -12.87 -5.75
N VAL A 225 -14.29 -12.91 -4.87
CA VAL A 225 -15.58 -12.24 -5.10
C VAL A 225 -15.40 -10.72 -5.15
N GLU A 226 -14.60 -10.15 -4.26
CA GLU A 226 -14.31 -8.72 -4.16
C GLU A 226 -13.57 -8.13 -5.38
N VAL A 227 -13.03 -8.98 -6.26
CA VAL A 227 -12.38 -8.56 -7.50
C VAL A 227 -13.19 -8.89 -8.76
N ARG A 228 -14.46 -9.29 -8.60
CA ARG A 228 -15.34 -9.67 -9.72
C ARG A 228 -15.52 -8.55 -10.74
N GLU A 229 -15.43 -7.29 -10.33
CA GLU A 229 -15.62 -6.13 -11.20
C GLU A 229 -14.32 -5.47 -11.64
N ARG A 230 -13.17 -6.15 -11.43
CA ARG A 230 -11.88 -5.67 -11.93
C ARG A 230 -11.94 -5.37 -13.42
N SER A 231 -11.53 -4.16 -13.78
CA SER A 231 -11.53 -3.64 -15.15
C SER A 231 -10.57 -2.46 -15.27
N TYR A 232 -9.93 -2.33 -16.44
CA TYR A 232 -9.13 -1.16 -16.80
C TYR A 232 -9.95 0.14 -16.88
N THR A 233 -11.27 0.04 -17.09
CA THR A 233 -12.17 1.21 -17.07
C THR A 233 -12.19 1.91 -15.71
N THR A 234 -11.82 1.23 -14.62
CA THR A 234 -11.74 1.82 -13.28
C THR A 234 -10.79 3.01 -13.24
N LEU A 235 -9.62 2.90 -13.89
CA LEU A 235 -8.64 3.99 -13.98
C LEU A 235 -9.25 5.24 -14.63
N LYS A 236 -9.91 5.07 -15.78
CA LYS A 236 -10.59 6.16 -16.49
C LYS A 236 -11.66 6.81 -15.61
N THR A 237 -12.53 6.02 -14.99
CA THR A 237 -13.64 6.55 -14.17
C THR A 237 -13.14 7.32 -12.94
N LEU A 238 -12.06 6.85 -12.30
CA LEU A 238 -11.42 7.57 -11.19
C LEU A 238 -10.79 8.88 -11.65
N TRP A 239 -10.02 8.83 -12.74
CA TRP A 239 -9.39 10.01 -13.33
C TRP A 239 -10.40 11.09 -13.75
N GLU A 240 -11.53 10.71 -14.35
CA GLU A 240 -12.61 11.64 -14.73
C GLU A 240 -13.23 12.38 -13.53
N GLN A 241 -13.06 11.84 -12.32
CA GLN A 241 -13.52 12.46 -11.07
C GLN A 241 -12.39 13.20 -10.33
N GLY A 242 -11.20 13.32 -10.93
CA GLY A 242 -10.06 14.02 -10.35
C GLY A 242 -9.30 13.24 -9.27
N VAL A 243 -9.51 11.92 -9.18
CA VAL A 243 -8.72 11.05 -8.28
C VAL A 243 -7.29 10.93 -8.84
N GLU A 244 -6.29 11.14 -8.00
CA GLU A 244 -4.90 10.90 -8.39
C GLU A 244 -4.63 9.39 -8.43
N ILE A 245 -4.33 8.89 -9.63
CA ILE A 245 -4.19 7.46 -9.89
C ILE A 245 -2.75 7.07 -10.24
N ALA A 246 -2.31 5.92 -9.72
CA ALA A 246 -1.16 5.18 -10.20
C ALA A 246 -1.56 3.77 -10.65
N ILE A 247 -0.78 3.16 -11.53
CA ILE A 247 -0.95 1.77 -11.97
C ILE A 247 0.10 0.91 -11.24
N THR A 248 -0.34 -0.22 -10.67
CA THR A 248 0.56 -1.19 -10.02
C THR A 248 0.43 -2.57 -10.65
N MET A 249 1.55 -3.31 -10.68
CA MET A 249 1.55 -4.73 -11.04
C MET A 249 1.31 -5.64 -9.83
N ASP A 250 1.35 -5.09 -8.61
CA ASP A 250 1.21 -5.83 -7.35
C ASP A 250 2.16 -7.03 -7.35
N HIS A 251 3.39 -6.80 -7.82
CA HIS A 251 4.38 -7.84 -8.03
C HIS A 251 4.52 -8.68 -6.75
N PRO A 252 4.51 -10.03 -6.82
CA PRO A 252 4.61 -10.86 -8.04
C PRO A 252 3.27 -11.29 -8.67
N VAL A 253 2.12 -10.70 -8.31
CA VAL A 253 0.83 -11.10 -8.90
C VAL A 253 0.84 -10.95 -10.43
N ILE A 254 1.44 -9.88 -10.91
CA ILE A 254 1.90 -9.72 -12.28
C ILE A 254 3.36 -9.29 -12.20
N HIS A 255 4.21 -9.83 -13.08
CA HIS A 255 5.60 -9.40 -13.14
C HIS A 255 5.71 -7.89 -13.46
N VAL A 256 6.57 -7.17 -12.73
CA VAL A 256 6.62 -5.69 -12.79
C VAL A 256 7.11 -5.18 -14.14
N GLN A 257 7.85 -6.01 -14.88
CA GLN A 257 8.26 -5.72 -16.26
C GLN A 257 7.09 -5.41 -17.21
N TYR A 258 5.88 -5.88 -16.89
CA TYR A 258 4.68 -5.66 -17.68
C TYR A 258 3.93 -4.36 -17.33
N LEU A 259 4.51 -3.47 -16.52
CA LEU A 259 3.90 -2.19 -16.15
C LEU A 259 3.48 -1.37 -17.38
N THR A 260 4.34 -1.30 -18.40
CA THR A 260 4.06 -0.59 -19.66
C THR A 260 2.94 -1.27 -20.48
N VAL A 261 2.85 -2.60 -20.45
CA VAL A 261 1.79 -3.36 -21.12
C VAL A 261 0.44 -3.09 -20.46
N SER A 262 0.37 -3.16 -19.13
CA SER A 262 -0.84 -2.82 -18.37
C SER A 262 -1.27 -1.36 -18.62
N THR A 263 -0.30 -0.45 -18.73
CA THR A 263 -0.55 0.96 -19.07
C THR A 263 -1.15 1.12 -20.46
N ALA A 264 -0.63 0.40 -21.46
CA ALA A 264 -1.21 0.39 -22.80
C ALA A 264 -2.66 -0.15 -22.82
N LEU A 265 -2.98 -1.13 -21.97
CA LEU A 265 -4.33 -1.65 -21.80
C LEU A 265 -5.27 -0.64 -21.12
N ALA A 266 -4.76 0.19 -20.20
CA ALA A 266 -5.51 1.31 -19.64
C ALA A 266 -5.86 2.36 -20.72
N VAL A 267 -4.92 2.65 -21.62
CA VAL A 267 -5.18 3.52 -22.78
C VAL A 267 -6.25 2.94 -23.70
N LYS A 268 -6.16 1.64 -23.99
CA LYS A 268 -7.18 0.93 -24.77
C LYS A 268 -8.57 1.00 -24.11
N ALA A 269 -8.64 1.05 -22.78
CA ALA A 269 -9.88 1.21 -22.02
C ALA A 269 -10.37 2.66 -21.91
N GLY A 270 -9.67 3.62 -22.52
CA GLY A 270 -10.10 5.01 -22.68
C GLY A 270 -9.44 6.01 -21.72
N LEU A 271 -8.41 5.62 -20.96
CA LEU A 271 -7.57 6.59 -20.25
C LEU A 271 -6.70 7.35 -21.28
N PRO A 272 -6.64 8.68 -21.29
CA PRO A 272 -5.79 9.40 -22.23
C PRO A 272 -4.32 8.98 -22.09
N ARG A 273 -3.60 8.90 -23.22
CA ARG A 273 -2.20 8.41 -23.25
C ARG A 273 -1.28 9.18 -22.30
N GLU A 274 -1.42 10.51 -22.24
CA GLU A 274 -0.61 11.35 -21.35
C GLU A 274 -0.89 11.03 -19.87
N GLU A 275 -2.15 10.86 -19.51
CA GLU A 275 -2.59 10.53 -18.15
C GLU A 275 -2.15 9.12 -17.75
N ALA A 276 -2.16 8.18 -18.69
CA ALA A 276 -1.62 6.83 -18.49
C ALA A 276 -0.10 6.86 -18.23
N LEU A 277 0.65 7.73 -18.90
CA LEU A 277 2.08 7.91 -18.63
C LEU A 277 2.31 8.56 -17.26
N LYS A 278 1.50 9.56 -16.88
CA LYS A 278 1.56 10.17 -15.54
C LYS A 278 1.30 9.12 -14.44
N ALA A 279 0.38 8.18 -14.67
CA ALA A 279 0.03 7.11 -13.74
C ALA A 279 1.15 6.08 -13.48
N ILE A 280 2.26 6.12 -14.22
CA ILE A 280 3.46 5.29 -13.98
C ILE A 280 4.73 6.12 -13.80
N THR A 281 4.60 7.44 -13.63
CA THR A 281 5.73 8.38 -13.46
C THR A 281 5.43 9.40 -12.35
N ILE A 282 4.85 10.56 -12.67
CA ILE A 282 4.69 11.67 -11.70
C ILE A 282 3.61 11.40 -10.64
N ASN A 283 2.52 10.72 -10.98
CA ASN A 283 1.46 10.43 -10.00
C ASN A 283 1.94 9.47 -8.91
N PRO A 284 2.56 8.30 -9.21
CA PRO A 284 3.14 7.47 -8.17
C PRO A 284 4.22 8.21 -7.36
N ALA A 285 5.00 9.12 -7.96
CA ALA A 285 5.92 9.96 -7.20
C ALA A 285 5.21 10.88 -6.19
N ARG A 286 4.06 11.47 -6.55
CA ARG A 286 3.25 12.30 -5.64
C ARG A 286 2.59 11.47 -4.55
N ILE A 287 2.04 10.32 -4.90
CA ILE A 287 1.46 9.35 -3.93
C ILE A 287 2.49 8.93 -2.89
N LEU A 288 3.74 8.76 -3.29
CA LEU A 288 4.83 8.38 -2.41
C LEU A 288 5.52 9.56 -1.71
N GLY A 289 5.13 10.81 -2.01
CA GLY A 289 5.74 12.00 -1.41
C GLY A 289 7.17 12.30 -1.86
N ILE A 290 7.56 11.85 -3.08
CA ILE A 290 8.93 11.97 -3.62
C ILE A 290 8.98 12.75 -4.96
N ALA A 291 7.89 13.45 -5.31
CA ALA A 291 7.74 14.14 -6.59
C ALA A 291 8.66 15.36 -6.77
N ASP A 292 9.30 15.84 -5.69
CA ASP A 292 10.33 16.88 -5.72
C ASP A 292 11.63 16.40 -6.40
N ARG A 293 11.85 15.08 -6.46
CA ARG A 293 13.06 14.48 -7.04
C ARG A 293 12.81 13.47 -8.16
N TYR A 294 11.63 12.86 -8.23
CA TYR A 294 11.36 11.75 -9.16
C TYR A 294 10.06 11.94 -9.95
N GLY A 295 9.94 11.20 -11.06
CA GLY A 295 8.69 11.10 -11.84
C GLY A 295 8.52 12.14 -12.96
N SER A 296 9.46 13.07 -13.17
CA SER A 296 9.43 14.04 -14.29
C SER A 296 10.84 14.43 -14.78
N LEU A 297 10.92 15.14 -15.92
CA LEU A 297 12.15 15.68 -16.55
C LEU A 297 11.96 17.17 -16.81
#